data_AF-A0A0N0IWB5-F1
#
_entry.id   AF-A0A0N0IWB5-F1
#
_cell.length_a   1.000
_cell.length_b   1.000
_cell.length_c   1.000
_cell.angle_alpha   90.00
_cell.angle_beta   90.00
_cell.angle_gamma   90.00
#
_symmetry.space_group_name_H-M   'P 1'
#
loop_
_entity.id
_entity.type
_entity.pdbx_description
1 polymer ?
#
loop_
_entity_poly.entity_id
_entity_poly.type
_entity_poly.pdbx_seq_one_letter_code
_entity_poly.pdbx_strand_id
1 'polypeptide(L)' 'MRVDKQASTCSKFMYTTEREAQEIITKCKSASSRSKIPKRKYYCKECGGWHVTSQKTKSKFQ' A
#
# COMPACT_ATOMS: atom_id res chain seq x y z
N MET A 1 7.35 16.55 -11.19
CA MET A 1 6.23 15.60 -11.29
C MET A 1 5.25 15.94 -10.17
N ARG A 2 4.14 16.62 -10.46
CA ARG A 2 3.12 16.98 -9.46
C ARG A 2 2.19 15.77 -9.33
N VAL A 3 2.07 15.22 -8.11
CA VAL A 3 1.16 14.13 -7.81
C VAL A 3 -0.14 14.76 -7.35
N ASP A 4 -1.16 14.74 -8.22
CA ASP A 4 -2.50 15.23 -7.94
C ASP A 4 -3.08 14.55 -6.70
N LYS A 5 -3.25 15.35 -5.65
CA LYS A 5 -3.86 14.98 -4.39
C LYS A 5 -5.37 14.96 -4.58
N GLN A 6 -5.89 13.93 -5.24
CA GLN A 6 -7.34 13.71 -5.27
C GLN A 6 -7.81 13.37 -3.85
N ALA A 7 -8.79 14.15 -3.39
CA ALA A 7 -9.43 14.06 -2.10
C ALA A 7 -10.27 12.78 -1.99
N SER A 8 -9.60 11.64 -1.98
CA SER A 8 -10.23 10.36 -1.69
C SER A 8 -10.36 10.23 -0.18
N THR A 9 -11.52 9.78 0.29
CA THR A 9 -11.91 9.55 1.70
C THR A 9 -10.92 8.73 2.54
N CYS A 10 -9.92 8.11 1.92
CA CYS A 10 -8.80 7.47 2.59
C CYS A 10 -7.62 8.45 2.75
N SER A 11 -7.25 8.81 3.98
CA SER A 11 -6.01 9.57 4.27
C SER A 11 -4.71 8.82 3.97
N LYS A 12 -4.78 7.65 3.32
CA LYS A 12 -3.65 6.79 2.98
C LYS A 12 -3.26 6.98 1.53
N PHE A 13 -1.98 6.79 1.26
CA PHE A 13 -1.47 6.81 -0.12
C PHE A 13 -2.20 5.76 -0.96
N MET A 14 -2.75 6.22 -2.09
CA MET A 14 -3.50 5.40 -3.04
C MET A 14 -2.70 5.27 -4.33
N TYR A 15 -2.74 4.09 -4.91
CA TYR A 15 -2.17 3.78 -6.22
C TYR A 15 -3.31 3.52 -7.21
N THR A 16 -3.15 4.03 -8.42
CA THR A 16 -4.08 3.86 -9.53
C THR A 16 -4.15 2.42 -10.00
N THR A 17 -2.98 1.76 -10.05
CA THR A 17 -2.87 0.39 -10.56
C THR A 17 -2.35 -0.58 -9.52
N GLU A 18 -2.74 -1.84 -9.67
CA GLU A 18 -2.23 -2.93 -8.85
C GLU A 18 -0.71 -3.07 -8.98
N ARG A 19 -0.21 -2.84 -10.20
CA ARG A 19 1.21 -2.91 -10.55
C ARG A 19 2.03 -1.89 -9.78
N GLU A 20 1.57 -0.63 -9.72
CA GLU A 20 2.24 0.41 -8.92
C GLU A 20 2.32 0.03 -7.45
N ALA A 21 1.22 -0.46 -6.87
CA ALA A 21 1.20 -0.91 -5.48
C ALA A 21 2.20 -2.06 -5.22
N GLN A 22 2.32 -3.01 -6.16
CA GLN A 22 3.30 -4.09 -6.12
C GLN A 22 4.74 -3.57 -6.22
N GLU A 23 5.01 -2.66 -7.16
CA GLU A 23 6.33 -2.09 -7.36
C GLU A 23 6.82 -1.33 -6.13
N ILE A 24 5.93 -0.60 -5.44
CA ILE A 24 6.28 0.05 -4.18
C ILE A 24 6.61 -0.96 -3.09
N ILE A 25 5.86 -2.07 -2.97
CA ILE A 25 6.20 -3.13 -2.01
C ILE A 25 7.61 -3.67 -2.29
N THR A 26 7.92 -3.96 -3.56
CA THR A 26 9.24 -4.45 -3.97
C THR A 26 10.33 -3.43 -3.70
N LYS A 27 10.12 -2.16 -4.08
CA LYS A 27 11.06 -1.06 -3.84
C LYS A 27 11.30 -0.83 -2.35
N CYS A 28 10.26 -0.81 -1.54
CA CYS A 28 10.41 -0.69 -0.09
C CYS A 28 11.14 -1.89 0.51
N LYS A 29 10.93 -3.10 -0.02
CA LYS A 29 11.61 -4.31 0.42
C LYS A 29 13.10 -4.30 0.07
N SER A 30 13.49 -3.78 -1.09
CA SER A 30 14.89 -3.71 -1.51
C SER A 30 15.64 -2.50 -0.95
N ALA A 31 14.99 -1.34 -0.86
CA ALA A 31 15.63 -0.10 -0.43
C ALA A 31 15.63 0.12 1.08
N SER A 32 14.77 -0.57 1.84
CA SER A 32 14.59 -0.28 3.26
C SER A 32 15.03 -1.44 4.15
N SER A 33 16.01 -1.17 5.02
CA SER A 33 16.33 -2.00 6.19
C SER A 33 15.32 -1.84 7.33
N ARG A 34 14.29 -1.00 7.15
CA ARG A 34 13.28 -0.73 8.17
C ARG A 34 12.45 -1.98 8.46
N SER A 35 12.21 -2.25 9.74
CA SER A 35 11.41 -3.40 10.21
C SER A 35 9.95 -3.35 9.73
N LYS A 36 9.44 -2.17 9.36
CA LYS A 36 8.04 -1.92 8.99
C LYS A 36 7.89 -1.49 7.53
N ILE A 37 8.10 -2.44 6.62
CA ILE A 37 7.80 -2.29 5.19
C ILE A 37 6.39 -2.79 4.84
N PRO A 38 5.70 -2.19 3.86
CA PRO A 38 4.47 -2.74 3.31
C PRO A 38 4.71 -4.14 2.73
N LYS A 39 3.78 -5.07 2.96
CA LYS A 39 3.90 -6.49 2.58
C LYS A 39 2.77 -6.96 1.69
N ARG A 40 1.61 -6.33 1.76
CA ARG A 40 0.43 -6.68 0.96
C ARG A 40 -0.18 -5.44 0.32
N LYS A 41 -0.79 -5.65 -0.84
CA LYS A 41 -1.65 -4.69 -1.52
C LYS A 41 -3.12 -5.11 -1.37
N TYR A 42 -4.03 -4.16 -1.33
CA TYR A 42 -5.47 -4.40 -1.33
C TYR A 42 -6.19 -3.29 -2.09
N TYR A 43 -7.26 -3.65 -2.79
CA TYR A 43 -8.13 -2.68 -3.43
C TYR A 43 -9.14 -2.14 -2.41
N CYS A 44 -9.22 -0.83 -2.27
CA CYS A 44 -10.21 -0.18 -1.42
C CYS A 44 -11.38 0.26 -2.28
N LYS A 45 -12.57 -0.24 -1.94
CA LYS A 45 -13.81 0.06 -2.66
C LYS A 45 -14.34 1.47 -2.38
N GLU A 46 -13.90 2.11 -1.29
CA GLU A 46 -14.37 3.43 -0.88
C GLU A 46 -13.70 4.56 -1.68
N CYS A 47 -12.40 4.43 -1.94
CA CYS A 47 -11.64 5.38 -2.77
C CYS A 47 -11.44 4.90 -4.21
N GLY A 48 -11.77 3.64 -4.50
CA GLY A 48 -11.61 3.05 -5.83
C GLY A 48 -10.16 2.79 -6.24
N GLY A 49 -9.21 2.75 -5.30
CA GLY A 49 -7.79 2.57 -5.59
C GLY A 49 -7.08 1.54 -4.74
N TRP A 50 -5.82 1.30 -5.08
CA TRP A 50 -4.98 0.29 -4.44
C TRP A 50 -4.18 0.88 -3.29
N HIS A 51 -4.16 0.17 -2.16
CA HIS A 51 -3.38 0.55 -0.99
C HIS A 51 -2.40 -0.56 -0.62
N VAL A 52 -1.30 -0.16 0.01
CA VAL A 52 -0.31 -1.08 0.55
C VAL A 52 -0.32 -1.03 2.09
N THR A 53 -0.07 -2.16 2.74
CA THR A 53 -0.03 -2.23 4.20
C THR A 53 1.04 -3.19 4.69
N SER A 54 1.69 -2.80 5.79
CA SER A 54 2.76 -3.55 6.46
C SER A 54 2.23 -4.61 7.42
N GLN A 55 0.92 -4.62 7.67
CA GLN A 55 0.30 -5.58 8.57
C GLN A 55 0.32 -6.97 7.93
N LYS A 56 1.14 -7.86 8.50
CA LYS A 56 0.95 -9.31 8.36
C LYS A 56 -0.43 -9.63 8.94
N THR A 57 -1.22 -10.44 8.24
CA THR A 57 -2.37 -11.10 8.86
C THR A 57 -1.84 -11.75 10.12
N LYS A 58 -2.22 -11.24 11.31
CA LYS A 58 -2.01 -12.01 12.53
C LYS A 58 -2.94 -13.19 12.39
N SER A 59 -2.44 -14.30 11.88
CA SER A 59 -3.06 -15.60 12.10
C SER A 59 -3.06 -15.77 13.62
N LYS A 60 -4.16 -15.41 14.28
CA LYS A 60 -4.42 -15.86 15.63
C LYS A 60 -4.62 -17.37 15.51
N PHE A 61 -3.54 -18.12 15.61
CA PHE A 61 -3.65 -19.49 16.07
C PHE A 61 -3.80 -19.37 17.59
N GLN A 62 -5.00 -19.71 18.05
CA GLN A 62 -5.40 -19.77 19.45
C GLN A 62 -4.82 -21.03 20.08
#